data_AF-A0A8T4SWS9-F1
#
_entry.id   AF-A0A8T4SWS9-F1
#
_cell.length_a   1.000
_cell.length_b   1.000
_cell.length_c   1.000
_cell.angle_alpha   90.00
_cell.angle_beta   90.00
_cell.angle_gamma   90.00
#
_symmetry.space_group_name_H-M   'P 1'
#
loop_
_entity.id
_entity.type
_entity.pdbx_description
1 polymer ?
#
loop_
_entity_poly.entity_id
_entity_poly.type
_entity_poly.pdbx_seq_one_letter_code
_entity_poly.pdbx_strand_id
1 'polypeptide(L)' 'MLQKSSMMRTAEFFYKNPTRDHYLMDISRHIGLAHTSTKKNLKELIKRGIISKYSEKKGGRVYPL' A
#
# COMPACT_ATOMS: atom_id res chain seq x y z
N MET A 1 -0.18 27.16 -2.25
CA MET A 1 -0.83 25.85 -2.07
C MET A 1 0.25 24.78 -1.98
N LEU A 2 0.51 24.21 -0.78
CA LEU A 2 1.48 23.12 -0.66
C LEU A 2 0.83 21.84 -1.22
N GLN A 3 1.23 21.42 -2.42
CA GLN A 3 0.80 20.12 -2.97
C GLN A 3 1.31 19.02 -2.04
N LYS A 4 0.40 18.37 -1.30
CA LYS A 4 0.75 17.17 -0.51
C LYS A 4 1.40 16.16 -1.44
N SER A 5 2.59 15.68 -1.07
CA SER A 5 3.30 14.66 -1.86
C SER A 5 2.46 13.40 -1.97
N SER A 6 2.65 12.65 -3.05
CA SER A 6 1.96 11.37 -3.27
C SER A 6 2.15 10.41 -2.08
N MET A 7 3.32 10.45 -1.43
CA MET A 7 3.63 9.68 -0.24
C MET A 7 2.82 10.12 0.99
N MET A 8 2.64 11.43 1.21
CA MET A 8 1.83 11.93 2.33
C MET A 8 0.35 11.54 2.17
N ARG A 9 -0.17 11.54 0.94
CA ARG A 9 -1.53 11.04 0.66
C ARG A 9 -1.64 9.54 0.97
N THR A 10 -0.61 8.76 0.65
CA THR A 10 -0.56 7.33 1.02
C THR A 10 -0.52 7.12 2.52
N ALA A 11 0.28 7.90 3.26
CA ALA A 11 0.31 7.82 4.72
C ALA A 11 -1.03 8.23 5.35
N GLU A 12 -1.63 9.33 4.88
CA GLU A 12 -2.92 9.85 5.37
C GLU A 12 -4.04 8.81 5.24
N PHE A 13 -4.02 8.00 4.18
CA PHE A 13 -4.98 6.91 4.00
C PHE A 13 -4.94 5.88 5.14
N PHE A 14 -3.75 5.47 5.57
CA PHE A 14 -3.58 4.54 6.70
C PHE A 14 -3.93 5.21 8.04
N TYR A 15 -3.61 6.49 8.22
CA TYR A 15 -4.02 7.23 9.43
C TYR A 15 -5.54 7.34 9.57
N LYS A 16 -6.28 7.50 8.47
CA LYS A 16 -7.75 7.55 8.49
C LYS A 16 -8.40 6.18 8.67
N ASN A 17 -7.72 5.11 8.24
CA ASN A 17 -8.26 3.74 8.28
C ASN A 17 -7.26 2.76 8.93
N PRO A 18 -6.86 2.96 10.19
CA PRO A 18 -5.73 2.23 10.79
C PRO A 18 -6.05 0.77 11.15
N THR A 19 -7.32 0.41 11.30
CA THR A 19 -7.78 -0.88 11.84
C THR A 19 -8.06 -1.94 10.78
N ARG A 20 -7.93 -1.61 9.49
CA ARG A 20 -8.26 -2.51 8.38
C ARG A 20 -7.04 -2.83 7.57
N ASP A 21 -6.98 -4.07 7.10
CA ASP A 21 -6.05 -4.46 6.05
C ASP A 21 -6.49 -3.83 4.73
N HIS A 22 -5.52 -3.27 4.01
CA HIS A 22 -5.77 -2.59 2.75
C HIS A 22 -5.02 -3.28 1.63
N TYR A 23 -5.74 -3.75 0.60
CA TYR A 23 -5.09 -4.25 -0.60
C TYR A 23 -4.50 -3.09 -1.40
N LEU A 24 -3.38 -3.36 -2.10
CA LEU A 24 -2.72 -2.38 -2.97
C LEU A 24 -3.69 -1.71 -3.95
N MET A 25 -4.65 -2.48 -4.48
CA MET A 25 -5.63 -2.00 -5.45
C MET A 25 -6.58 -0.96 -4.84
N ASP A 26 -7.06 -1.21 -3.63
CA ASP A 26 -7.98 -0.31 -2.93
C ASP A 26 -7.28 1.02 -2.59
N ILE A 27 -6.05 0.92 -2.09
CA ILE A 27 -5.18 2.07 -1.81
C ILE A 27 -4.99 2.92 -3.09
N SER A 28 -4.67 2.27 -4.21
CA SER A 28 -4.41 2.96 -5.47
C SER A 28 -5.64 3.70 -5.99
N ARG A 29 -6.81 3.06 -5.95
CA ARG A 29 -8.10 3.65 -6.36
C ARG A 29 -8.49 4.82 -5.47
N HIS A 30 -8.31 4.69 -4.16
CA HIS A 30 -8.71 5.72 -3.22
C HIS A 30 -7.82 6.97 -3.31
N ILE A 31 -6.50 6.80 -3.47
CA ILE A 31 -5.57 7.93 -3.56
C ILE A 31 -5.52 8.53 -4.97
N GLY A 32 -6.00 7.80 -5.98
CA GLY A 32 -5.96 8.23 -7.38
C GLY A 32 -4.54 8.21 -7.96
N LEU A 33 -3.70 7.28 -7.52
CA LEU A 33 -2.32 7.12 -8.02
C LEU A 33 -2.20 5.84 -8.84
N ALA A 34 -1.25 5.82 -9.77
CA ALA A 34 -0.88 4.61 -10.50
C ALA A 34 -0.35 3.54 -9.54
N HIS A 35 -0.68 2.27 -9.81
CA HIS A 35 -0.28 1.14 -8.96
C HIS A 35 1.23 1.07 -8.69
N THR A 36 2.05 1.36 -9.69
CA THR A 36 3.51 1.37 -9.58
C THR A 36 4.00 2.45 -8.62
N SER A 37 3.43 3.65 -8.70
CA SER A 37 3.71 4.77 -7.80
C SER A 37 3.24 4.49 -6.39
N THR A 38 2.03 3.96 -6.22
CA THR A 38 1.50 3.52 -4.91
C THR A 38 2.42 2.48 -4.28
N LYS A 39 2.85 1.48 -5.05
CA LYS A 39 3.78 0.43 -4.58
C LYS A 39 5.14 1.01 -4.15
N LYS A 40 5.66 2.01 -4.88
CA LYS A 40 6.91 2.70 -4.50
C LYS A 40 6.76 3.45 -3.18
N ASN A 41 5.66 4.19 -3.01
CA ASN A 41 5.37 4.90 -1.77
C ASN A 41 5.21 3.94 -0.59
N LEU A 42 4.47 2.84 -0.76
CA LEU A 42 4.30 1.83 0.29
C LEU A 42 5.63 1.22 0.72
N LYS A 43 6.52 0.91 -0.24
CA LYS A 43 7.87 0.41 0.10
C LYS A 43 8.65 1.39 0.97
N GLU A 44 8.58 2.69 0.66
CA GLU A 44 9.26 3.72 1.45
C GLU A 44 8.62 3.89 2.83
N LEU A 45 7.29 3.86 2.94
CA LEU A 45 6.58 3.92 4.22
C LEU A 45 6.89 2.71 5.11
N ILE A 46 6.97 1.50 4.53
CA ILE A 46 7.40 0.29 5.24
C ILE A 46 8.85 0.44 5.71
N LYS A 47 9.74 0.91 4.85
CA LYS A 47 11.16 1.13 5.20
C LYS A 47 11.32 2.10 6.37
N ARG A 48 10.45 3.11 6.46
CA ARG A 48 10.42 4.09 7.56
C ARG A 48 9.70 3.59 8.82
N GLY A 49 9.14 2.38 8.80
CA GLY A 49 8.39 1.82 9.93
C GLY A 49 7.02 2.48 10.17
N ILE A 50 6.48 3.23 9.20
CA ILE A 50 5.20 3.93 9.34
C ILE A 50 4.02 2.95 9.16
N ILE A 51 4.19 1.96 8.29
CA ILE A 51 3.18 0.92 8.03
C ILE A 51 3.84 -0.46 8.08
N SER A 52 3.11 -1.45 8.56
CA SER A 52 3.51 -2.85 8.52
C SER A 52 3.00 -3.50 7.23
N LYS A 53 3.73 -4.52 6.76
CA LYS A 53 3.31 -5.32 5.62
C LYS A 53 2.92 -6.69 6.11
N TYR A 54 1.66 -7.05 5.90
CA TYR A 54 1.22 -8.44 5.98
C TYR A 54 1.25 -9.05 4.57
N SER A 55 1.84 -10.24 4.44
CA SER A 55 1.77 -11.01 3.20
C SER A 55 1.37 -12.44 3.51
N GLU A 56 0.16 -12.79 3.10
CA GLU A 56 -0.34 -14.15 3.17
C GLU A 56 0.05 -14.90 1.88
N LYS A 57 0.70 -16.06 2.01
CA LYS A 57 0.95 -16.94 0.88
C LYS A 57 -0.31 -17.80 0.65
N LYS A 58 -1.22 -17.34 -0.20
CA LYS A 58 -2.37 -18.16 -0.62
C LYS A 58 -1.97 -19.07 -1.79
N GLY A 59 -1.87 -20.37 -1.51
CA GLY A 59 -1.80 -21.45 -2.51
C GLY A 59 -0.43 -22.11 -2.65
N GLY A 60 -0.33 -23.38 -2.24
CA GLY A 60 0.69 -24.33 -2.70
C GLY A 60 0.27 -24.93 -4.04
N ARG A 61 0.24 -24.12 -5.11
CA ARG A 61 -0.02 -24.64 -6.45
C ARG A 61 1.17 -25.50 -6.87
N VAL A 62 1.03 -26.80 -6.69
CA VAL A 62 1.88 -27.79 -7.35
C VAL A 62 1.33 -27.93 -8.76
N TYR A 63 2.07 -27.39 -9.73
CA TYR A 63 1.82 -27.70 -11.13
C TYR A 63 2.31 -29.13 -11.39
N PRO A 64 1.57 -29.97 -12.13
CA PRO A 64 2.11 -31.25 -12.57
C PRO A 64 3.34 -31.00 -13.48
N LEU A 65 4.37 -31.83 -13.32
CA LEU A 65 5.53 -31.93 -14.21
C LEU A 65 5.12 -32.50 -15.57
#